data_AF-A0A2R5GLT8-F1
#
_entry.id   AF-A0A2R5GLT8-F1
#
_cell.length_a   1.000
_cell.length_b   1.000
_cell.length_c   1.000
_cell.angle_alpha   90.00
_cell.angle_beta   90.00
_cell.angle_gamma   90.00
#
_symmetry.space_group_name_H-M   'P 1'
#
loop_
_entity.id
_entity.type
_entity.pdbx_description
1 polymer ?
#
loop_
_entity_poly.entity_id
_entity_poly.type
_entity_poly.pdbx_seq_one_letter_code
_entity_poly.pdbx_strand_id
1 'polypeptide(L)'
;MKAGIGVHSQYIIVGKDPTLLNDGERHFIKTVLDFFAGSDKLVPNNINGNFIPEVRMMEAESFYDRQAFIERIYALVYANVIAA
;
A
#
# COMPACT_ATOMS: atom_id res chain seq x y z
N MET A 1 -32.84 10.01 -6.45
CA MET A 1 -31.68 10.31 -5.59
C MET A 1 -31.12 9.00 -5.03
N LYS A 2 -30.06 8.47 -5.65
CA LYS A 2 -29.14 7.52 -5.02
C LYS A 2 -27.78 8.18 -5.08
N ALA A 3 -27.41 8.90 -4.01
CA ALA A 3 -26.04 9.35 -3.81
C ALA A 3 -25.23 8.14 -3.31
N GLY A 4 -24.95 7.21 -4.22
CA GLY A 4 -23.91 6.23 -4.01
C GLY A 4 -22.60 6.94 -4.28
N ILE A 5 -21.82 7.17 -3.23
CA ILE A 5 -20.43 7.63 -3.36
C ILE A 5 -19.69 6.45 -3.99
N GLY A 6 -19.72 6.37 -5.32
CA GLY A 6 -18.92 5.44 -6.08
C GLY A 6 -17.49 5.85 -5.86
N VAL A 7 -16.82 5.20 -4.91
CA VAL A 7 -15.39 5.29 -4.76
C VAL A 7 -14.83 4.68 -6.04
N HIS A 8 -14.57 5.51 -7.04
CA HIS A 8 -13.86 5.11 -8.25
C HIS A 8 -12.40 4.84 -7.85
N SER A 9 -12.18 3.70 -7.19
CA SER A 9 -10.89 3.25 -6.65
C SER A 9 -9.85 2.99 -7.74
N GLN A 10 -10.23 3.06 -9.02
CA GLN A 10 -9.37 2.78 -10.16
C GLN A 10 -8.42 3.93 -10.54
N TYR A 11 -8.63 5.15 -10.01
CA TYR A 11 -7.84 6.34 -10.39
C TYR A 11 -6.67 6.66 -9.45
N ILE A 12 -6.51 5.95 -8.35
CA ILE A 12 -5.61 6.41 -7.28
C ILE A 12 -4.13 6.18 -7.62
N ILE A 13 -3.79 5.24 -8.52
CA ILE A 13 -2.37 4.93 -8.81
C ILE A 13 -2.03 4.93 -10.30
N VAL A 14 -2.95 4.48 -11.17
CA VAL A 14 -2.74 4.58 -12.61
C VAL A 14 -3.41 5.87 -13.07
N GLY A 15 -2.66 6.95 -13.23
CA GLY A 15 -3.18 8.23 -13.77
C GLY A 15 -3.72 8.15 -15.21
N LYS A 16 -4.07 6.95 -15.69
CA LYS A 16 -4.52 6.59 -17.02
C LYS A 16 -5.60 5.51 -16.90
N ASP A 17 -6.68 5.65 -17.66
CA ASP A 17 -7.76 4.64 -17.72
C ASP A 17 -7.19 3.26 -18.10
N PRO A 18 -7.48 2.17 -17.36
CA PRO A 18 -6.98 0.81 -17.64
C PRO A 18 -7.23 0.32 -19.08
N THR A 19 -8.27 0.86 -19.72
CA THR A 19 -8.62 0.54 -21.12
C THR A 19 -7.61 1.11 -22.12
N LEU A 20 -6.80 2.08 -21.73
CA LEU A 20 -5.78 2.73 -22.56
C LEU A 20 -4.39 2.08 -22.45
N LEU A 21 -4.28 0.96 -21.73
CA LEU A 21 -3.06 0.16 -21.61
C LEU A 21 -3.08 -0.99 -22.63
N ASN A 22 -1.91 -1.47 -23.03
CA ASN A 22 -1.80 -2.75 -23.77
C ASN A 22 -1.67 -3.94 -22.80
N ASP A 23 -1.80 -5.16 -23.32
CA ASP A 23 -1.77 -6.38 -22.48
C ASP A 23 -0.43 -6.58 -21.75
N GLY A 24 0.69 -6.19 -22.37
CA GLY A 24 2.01 -6.24 -21.75
C GLY A 24 2.15 -5.26 -20.59
N GLU A 25 1.67 -4.03 -20.76
CA GLU A 25 1.65 -3.00 -19.71
C GLU A 25 0.77 -3.42 -18.52
N ARG A 26 -0.43 -3.98 -18.79
CA ARG A 26 -1.31 -4.52 -17.75
C ARG A 26 -0.63 -5.65 -16.97
N HIS A 27 -0.01 -6.58 -17.67
CA HIS A 27 0.70 -7.69 -17.05
C HIS A 27 1.87 -7.22 -16.17
N PHE A 28 2.65 -6.25 -16.67
CA PHE A 28 3.75 -5.66 -15.92
C PHE A 28 3.26 -4.97 -14.64
N ILE A 29 2.27 -4.08 -14.74
CA ILE A 29 1.73 -3.36 -13.59
C ILE A 29 1.16 -4.33 -12.55
N LYS A 30 0.42 -5.36 -12.99
CA LYS A 30 -0.11 -6.38 -12.09
C LYS A 30 1.00 -7.13 -11.35
N THR A 31 2.08 -7.50 -12.06
CA THR A 31 3.22 -8.20 -11.45
C THR A 31 3.90 -7.34 -10.38
N VAL A 32 4.06 -6.04 -10.65
CA VAL A 32 4.63 -5.09 -9.69
C VAL A 32 3.72 -4.92 -8.47
N LEU A 33 2.40 -4.81 -8.67
CA LEU A 33 1.44 -4.69 -7.57
C LEU A 33 1.39 -5.96 -6.71
N ASP A 34 1.39 -7.14 -7.33
CA ASP A 34 1.42 -8.43 -6.63
C ASP A 34 2.69 -8.57 -5.77
N PHE A 35 3.84 -8.07 -6.25
CA PHE A 35 5.08 -8.00 -5.46
C PHE A 35 4.93 -7.09 -4.24
N PHE A 36 4.40 -5.88 -4.41
CA PHE A 36 4.22 -4.95 -3.30
C PHE A 36 3.24 -5.51 -2.26
N ALA A 37 2.08 -6.02 -2.69
CA ALA A 37 1.10 -6.65 -1.80
C ALA A 37 1.67 -7.86 -1.03
N GLY A 38 2.58 -8.63 -1.64
CA GLY A 38 3.31 -9.70 -0.96
C GLY A 38 4.33 -9.20 0.06
N SER A 39 4.88 -8.00 -0.15
CA SER A 39 5.93 -7.40 0.68
C SER A 39 5.42 -6.61 1.90
N ASP A 40 4.12 -6.29 1.94
CA ASP A 40 3.48 -5.39 2.92
C ASP A 40 3.76 -5.67 4.41
N LYS A 41 4.10 -6.92 4.75
CA LYS A 41 4.38 -7.31 6.14
C LYS A 41 5.87 -7.19 6.51
N LEU A 42 6.78 -7.12 5.53
CA LEU A 42 8.22 -7.17 5.78
C LEU A 42 8.69 -5.95 6.57
N VAL A 43 8.35 -4.75 6.10
CA VAL A 43 8.77 -3.49 6.72
C VAL A 43 8.19 -3.29 8.13
N PRO A 44 6.86 -3.39 8.37
CA PRO A 44 6.33 -3.20 9.72
C PRO A 44 6.81 -4.28 10.70
N ASN A 45 7.07 -5.50 10.25
CA ASN A 45 7.65 -6.53 11.12
C ASN A 45 9.10 -6.21 11.50
N ASN A 46 9.89 -5.66 10.58
CA ASN A 46 11.26 -5.23 10.88
C ASN A 46 11.29 -4.05 11.85
N ILE A 47 10.38 -3.08 11.68
CA ILE A 47 10.24 -1.94 12.60
C ILE A 47 9.93 -2.42 14.01
N ASN A 48 8.90 -3.26 14.17
CA ASN A 48 8.44 -3.70 15.48
C ASN A 48 9.38 -4.74 16.13
N GLY A 49 9.98 -5.62 15.32
CA GLY A 49 10.79 -6.73 15.81
C GLY A 49 12.26 -6.39 16.05
N ASN A 50 12.82 -5.46 15.26
CA ASN A 50 14.26 -5.15 15.30
C ASN A 50 14.54 -3.70 15.69
N PHE A 51 13.85 -2.71 15.11
CA PHE A 51 14.19 -1.30 15.36
C PHE A 51 13.66 -0.76 16.70
N ILE A 52 12.34 -0.82 16.93
CA ILE A 52 11.71 -0.27 18.15
C ILE A 52 12.41 -0.75 19.44
N PRO A 53 12.79 -2.03 19.61
CA PRO A 53 13.47 -2.49 20.83
C PRO A 53 14.81 -1.82 21.14
N GLU A 54 15.51 -1.30 20.12
CA GLU A 54 16.82 -0.66 20.26
C GLU A 54 16.74 0.86 20.49
N VAL A 55 15.57 1.46 20.23
CA VAL A 55 15.36 2.90 20.31
C VAL A 55 15.23 3.34 21.77
N ARG A 56 15.97 4.40 22.13
CA ARG A 56 15.97 4.97 23.49
C ARG A 56 15.31 6.34 23.58
N MET A 57 15.03 6.97 22.44
CA MET A 57 14.38 8.27 22.36
C MET A 57 12.91 8.10 22.04
N MET A 58 12.04 8.66 22.87
CA MET A 58 10.59 8.52 22.76
C MET A 58 10.04 9.12 21.47
N GLU A 59 10.66 10.18 20.95
CA GLU A 59 10.28 10.81 19.68
C GLU A 59 10.55 9.88 18.49
N ALA A 60 11.65 9.14 18.53
CA ALA A 60 12.00 8.17 17.50
C ALA A 60 11.09 6.94 17.58
N GLU A 61 10.76 6.47 18.78
CA GLU A 61 9.78 5.39 19.00
C GLU A 61 8.40 5.78 18.43
N SER A 62 7.92 6.98 18.78
CA SER A 62 6.66 7.53 18.27
C SER A 62 6.63 7.67 16.74
N PHE A 63 7.79 7.99 16.13
CA PHE A 63 7.93 8.04 14.67
C PHE A 63 7.82 6.65 14.05
N TYR A 64 8.49 5.66 14.62
CA TYR A 64 8.42 4.27 14.14
C TYR A 64 7.03 3.66 14.29
N ASP A 65 6.30 3.95 15.37
CA ASP A 65 4.92 3.54 15.53
C ASP A 65 4.02 4.12 14.44
N ARG A 66 4.20 5.40 14.11
CA ARG A 66 3.48 6.04 13.01
C ARG A 66 3.84 5.41 11.67
N GLN A 67 5.12 5.09 11.43
CA GLN A 67 5.54 4.41 10.22
C GLN A 67 4.89 3.02 10.11
N ALA A 68 4.94 2.21 11.18
CA ALA A 68 4.32 0.90 11.22
C ALA A 68 2.80 0.95 10.97
N PHE A 69 2.12 2.00 11.47
CA PHE A 69 0.71 2.24 11.17
C PHE A 69 0.47 2.58 9.69
N ILE A 70 1.26 3.49 9.10
CA ILE A 70 1.12 3.88 7.70
C ILE A 70 1.40 2.70 6.76
N GLU A 71 2.39 1.86 7.04
CA GLU A 71 2.68 0.64 6.26
C GLU A 71 1.46 -0.31 6.22
N ARG A 72 0.63 -0.35 7.26
CA ARG A 72 -0.63 -1.11 7.25
C ARG A 72 -1.70 -0.48 6.35
N ILE A 73 -1.71 0.84 6.22
CA ILE A 73 -2.59 1.53 5.27
C ILE A 73 -2.12 1.29 3.83
N TYR A 74 -0.80 1.25 3.57
CA TYR A 74 -0.29 0.87 2.26
C TYR A 74 -0.74 -0.53 1.84
N ALA A 75 -0.74 -1.49 2.77
CA ALA A 75 -1.27 -2.82 2.51
C ALA A 75 -2.75 -2.80 2.09
N LEU A 76 -3.56 -1.95 2.72
CA LEU A 76 -4.96 -1.76 2.34
C LEU A 76 -5.11 -1.14 0.95
N VAL A 77 -4.25 -0.17 0.59
CA VAL A 77 -4.27 0.47 -0.72
C VAL A 77 -3.92 -0.53 -1.81
N TYR A 78 -2.86 -1.34 -1.63
CA TYR A 78 -2.49 -2.37 -2.62
C TYR A 78 -3.59 -3.43 -2.76
N ALA A 79 -4.16 -3.89 -1.66
CA ALA A 79 -5.29 -4.83 -1.69
C ALA A 79 -6.48 -4.28 -2.48
N ASN A 80 -6.84 -3.01 -2.27
CA ASN A 80 -7.94 -2.36 -2.98
C ASN A 80 -7.65 -2.19 -4.48
N VAL A 81 -6.41 -1.92 -4.86
CA VAL A 81 -6.01 -1.76 -6.27
C VAL A 81 -5.99 -3.10 -7.00
N ILE A 82 -5.60 -4.19 -6.32
CA ILE A 82 -5.58 -5.54 -6.91
C ILE A 82 -7.00 -6.14 -7.01
N ALA A 83 -7.86 -5.84 -6.04
CA ALA A 83 -9.22 -6.39 -5.99
C ALA A 83 -10.26 -5.65 -6.86
N ALA A 84 -9.88 -4.50 -7.46
CA ALA A 84 -10.73 -3.65 -8.30
C ALA A 84 -10.57 -3.91 -9.80
#